data_AF-A0A4Y8ZU52-F1
#
_entry.id   AF-A0A4Y8ZU52-F1
#
_cell.length_a   1.000
_cell.length_b   1.000
_cell.length_c   1.000
_cell.angle_alpha   90.00
_cell.angle_beta   90.00
_cell.angle_gamma   90.00
#
_symmetry.space_group_name_H-M   'P 1'
#
loop_
_entity.id
_entity.type
_entity.pdbx_description
1 polymer ?
#
loop_
_entity_poly.entity_id
_entity_poly.type
_entity_poly.pdbx_seq_one_letter_code
_entity_poly.pdbx_strand_id
1 'polypeptide(L)'
;MRDDRFKIAVDEDYVAALGLAVYAFATLEWRAIQCCERIAPGSVDALEDRTAGRVADTLRRLVSEALEPSPEQQALEQAARDFQAFTRTRNNLVHAKPGKAADGAQRLFRDGDQWTIAEMETVADAFTACALRLEAFLEGVLAGSPRQDRGRS
;
A
#
# COMPACT_ATOMS: atom_id res chain seq x y z
N MET A 1 7.39 -8.12 -30.94
CA MET A 1 6.51 -9.18 -31.48
C MET A 1 5.63 -9.72 -30.36
N ARG A 2 4.57 -10.47 -30.70
CA ARG A 2 3.79 -11.24 -29.72
C ARG A 2 4.73 -12.21 -29.01
N ASP A 3 4.52 -12.43 -27.71
CA ASP A 3 5.23 -13.45 -26.91
C ASP A 3 6.71 -13.21 -26.57
N ASP A 4 7.28 -12.08 -26.95
CA ASP A 4 8.67 -11.71 -26.56
C ASP A 4 8.89 -11.65 -25.03
N ARG A 5 7.83 -11.42 -24.24
CA ARG A 5 7.91 -11.41 -22.76
C ARG A 5 8.42 -12.74 -22.18
N PHE A 6 8.20 -13.87 -22.87
CA PHE A 6 8.66 -15.18 -22.41
C PHE A 6 10.16 -15.41 -22.60
N LYS A 7 10.88 -14.48 -23.24
CA LYS A 7 12.35 -14.51 -23.32
C LYS A 7 13.01 -14.07 -22.01
N ILE A 8 12.25 -13.51 -21.08
CA ILE A 8 12.73 -13.21 -19.72
C ILE A 8 12.69 -14.53 -18.95
N ALA A 9 13.85 -15.14 -18.73
CA ALA A 9 14.00 -16.39 -18.00
C ALA A 9 13.86 -16.16 -16.48
N VAL A 10 12.64 -15.91 -16.02
CA VAL A 10 12.29 -15.75 -14.61
C VAL A 10 11.43 -16.93 -14.15
N ASP A 11 11.62 -17.29 -12.90
CA ASP A 11 10.88 -18.36 -12.21
C ASP A 11 9.41 -17.93 -11.99
N GLU A 12 8.46 -18.83 -12.25
CA GLU A 12 7.02 -18.54 -12.14
C GLU A 12 6.61 -18.25 -10.69
N ASP A 13 7.11 -19.00 -9.71
CA ASP A 13 6.83 -18.79 -8.29
C ASP A 13 7.39 -17.44 -7.83
N TYR A 14 8.56 -17.05 -8.37
CA TYR A 14 9.16 -15.75 -8.10
C TYR A 14 8.29 -14.59 -8.61
N VAL A 15 7.75 -14.70 -9.83
CA VAL A 15 6.85 -13.69 -10.39
C VAL A 15 5.51 -13.67 -9.65
N ALA A 16 4.99 -14.84 -9.24
CA ALA A 16 3.77 -14.93 -8.46
C ALA A 16 3.91 -14.23 -7.11
N ALA A 17 5.00 -14.47 -6.38
CA ALA A 17 5.28 -13.81 -5.10
C ALA A 17 5.43 -12.29 -5.26
N LEU A 18 6.18 -11.84 -6.28
CA LEU A 18 6.33 -10.41 -6.60
C LEU A 18 4.97 -9.77 -6.92
N GLY A 19 4.19 -10.42 -7.78
CA GLY A 19 2.86 -9.94 -8.19
C GLY A 19 1.92 -9.84 -7.00
N LEU A 20 1.92 -10.83 -6.11
CA LEU A 20 1.09 -10.84 -4.90
C LEU A 20 1.48 -9.70 -3.95
N ALA A 21 2.78 -9.48 -3.71
CA ALA A 21 3.24 -8.37 -2.86
C ALA A 21 2.82 -7.00 -3.44
N VAL A 22 2.95 -6.80 -4.75
CA VAL A 22 2.51 -5.56 -5.42
C VAL A 22 0.99 -5.39 -5.32
N TYR A 23 0.22 -6.45 -5.55
CA TYR A 23 -1.24 -6.41 -5.49
C TYR A 23 -1.76 -6.18 -4.05
N ALA A 24 -1.13 -6.79 -3.05
CA ALA A 24 -1.42 -6.56 -1.64
C ALA A 24 -1.16 -5.10 -1.25
N PHE A 25 -0.06 -4.51 -1.74
CA PHE A 25 0.20 -3.08 -1.52
C PHE A 25 -0.85 -2.18 -2.17
N ALA A 26 -1.24 -2.47 -3.42
CA ALA A 26 -2.27 -1.70 -4.11
C ALA A 26 -3.62 -1.75 -3.36
N THR A 27 -3.95 -2.92 -2.80
CA THR A 27 -5.13 -3.09 -1.92
C THR A 27 -5.01 -2.23 -0.66
N LEU A 28 -3.85 -2.26 0.01
CA LEU A 28 -3.57 -1.41 1.17
C LEU A 28 -3.69 0.09 0.85
N GLU A 29 -3.09 0.53 -0.25
CA GLU A 29 -3.15 1.93 -0.71
C GLU A 29 -4.59 2.37 -0.96
N TRP A 30 -5.41 1.52 -1.60
CA TRP A 30 -6.82 1.81 -1.81
C TRP A 30 -7.61 1.93 -0.50
N ARG A 31 -7.34 1.06 0.49
CA ARG A 31 -7.96 1.19 1.83
C ARG A 31 -7.59 2.50 2.50
N ALA A 32 -6.33 2.94 2.40
CA ALA A 32 -5.90 4.23 2.93
C ALA A 32 -6.61 5.42 2.25
N ILE A 33 -6.80 5.37 0.92
CA ILE A 33 -7.58 6.37 0.17
C ILE A 33 -9.03 6.40 0.64
N GLN A 34 -9.66 5.22 0.82
CA GLN A 34 -11.02 5.13 1.35
C GLN A 34 -11.14 5.72 2.76
N CYS A 35 -10.13 5.53 3.63
CA CYS A 35 -10.11 6.18 4.95
C CYS A 35 -10.06 7.70 4.82
N CYS A 36 -9.22 8.24 3.91
CA CYS A 36 -9.16 9.67 3.65
C CYS A 36 -10.53 10.21 3.19
N GLU A 37 -11.16 9.55 2.23
CA GLU A 37 -12.50 9.92 1.72
C GLU A 37 -13.55 9.92 2.82
N ARG A 38 -13.46 8.99 3.76
CA ARG A 38 -14.43 8.88 4.83
C ARG A 38 -14.26 9.94 5.91
N ILE A 39 -13.01 10.31 6.24
CA ILE A 39 -12.71 11.38 7.19
C ILE A 39 -13.01 12.75 6.57
N ALA A 40 -12.66 12.94 5.31
CA ALA A 40 -12.86 14.18 4.57
C ALA A 40 -13.40 13.89 3.16
N PRO A 41 -14.73 13.91 2.96
CA PRO A 41 -15.37 13.64 1.67
C PRO A 41 -14.83 14.53 0.54
N GLY A 42 -14.61 13.94 -0.64
CA GLY A 42 -13.99 14.60 -1.80
C GLY A 42 -12.45 14.55 -1.80
N SER A 43 -11.82 13.90 -0.82
CA SER A 43 -10.36 13.75 -0.79
C SER A 43 -9.83 12.85 -1.90
N VAL A 44 -10.62 11.89 -2.41
CA VAL A 44 -10.19 10.98 -3.50
C VAL A 44 -9.74 11.75 -4.73
N ASP A 45 -10.50 12.76 -5.16
CA ASP A 45 -10.19 13.55 -6.35
C ASP A 45 -8.85 14.30 -6.18
N ALA A 46 -8.56 14.77 -4.97
CA ALA A 46 -7.28 15.42 -4.65
C ALA A 46 -6.09 14.44 -4.54
N LEU A 47 -6.38 13.14 -4.41
CA LEU A 47 -5.42 12.05 -4.24
C LEU A 47 -5.14 11.28 -5.53
N GLU A 48 -5.92 11.46 -6.60
CA GLU A 48 -5.81 10.71 -7.86
C GLU A 48 -4.40 10.75 -8.47
N ASP A 49 -3.74 11.91 -8.44
CA ASP A 49 -2.38 12.11 -8.96
C ASP A 49 -1.28 12.06 -7.87
N ARG A 50 -1.56 11.45 -6.73
CA ARG A 50 -0.64 11.42 -5.58
C ARG A 50 0.06 10.08 -5.47
N THR A 51 1.33 10.15 -5.05
CA THR A 51 2.10 8.95 -4.71
C THR A 51 1.57 8.35 -3.41
N ALA A 52 1.75 7.05 -3.21
CA ALA A 52 1.43 6.39 -1.94
C ALA A 52 1.99 7.13 -0.70
N GLY A 53 3.19 7.71 -0.82
CA GLY A 53 3.78 8.53 0.24
C GLY A 53 2.92 9.75 0.59
N ARG A 54 2.42 10.48 -0.42
CA ARG A 54 1.52 11.61 -0.23
C ARG A 54 0.14 11.19 0.29
N VAL A 55 -0.36 10.03 -0.12
CA VAL A 55 -1.58 9.44 0.45
C VAL A 55 -1.38 9.17 1.95
N ALA A 56 -0.25 8.58 2.32
CA ALA A 56 0.06 8.29 3.73
C ALA A 56 0.17 9.56 4.58
N ASP A 57 0.87 10.58 4.07
CA ASP A 57 0.98 11.88 4.74
C ASP A 57 -0.40 12.54 4.91
N THR A 58 -1.25 12.45 3.89
CA THR A 58 -2.63 12.98 3.94
C THR A 58 -3.48 12.25 4.97
N LEU A 59 -3.45 10.92 4.98
CA LEU A 59 -4.20 10.12 5.94
C LEU A 59 -3.78 10.46 7.37
N ARG A 60 -2.47 10.51 7.65
CA ARG A 60 -1.95 10.85 8.98
C ARG A 60 -2.43 12.23 9.43
N ARG A 61 -2.35 13.22 8.54
CA ARG A 61 -2.81 14.58 8.82
C ARG A 61 -4.30 14.62 9.14
N LEU A 62 -5.13 13.97 8.32
CA LEU A 62 -6.59 13.90 8.54
C LEU A 62 -6.93 13.22 9.86
N VAL A 63 -6.26 12.12 10.20
CA VAL A 63 -6.47 11.40 11.46
C VAL A 63 -6.08 12.25 12.67
N SER A 64 -5.05 13.10 12.57
CA SER A 64 -4.66 14.00 13.66
C SER A 64 -5.49 15.27 13.78
N GLU A 65 -6.03 15.79 12.66
CA GLU A 65 -6.70 17.09 12.61
C GLU A 65 -8.22 16.99 12.73
N ALA A 66 -8.83 15.91 12.22
CA ALA A 66 -10.29 15.80 12.06
C ALA A 66 -10.96 14.84 13.05
N LEU A 67 -10.18 14.01 13.76
CA LEU A 67 -10.70 13.04 14.73
C LEU A 67 -10.36 13.45 16.15
N GLU A 68 -11.33 13.33 17.06
CA GLU A 68 -11.11 13.54 18.49
C GLU A 68 -10.15 12.48 19.05
N PRO A 69 -9.26 12.83 20.01
CA PRO A 69 -8.35 11.87 20.61
C PRO A 69 -9.10 10.72 21.29
N SER A 70 -8.89 9.50 20.79
CA SER A 70 -9.42 8.26 21.36
C SER A 70 -8.45 7.09 21.13
N PRO A 71 -8.59 5.96 21.84
CA PRO A 71 -7.81 4.76 21.55
C PRO A 71 -7.94 4.30 20.08
N GLU A 72 -9.12 4.42 19.49
CA GLU A 72 -9.38 4.08 18.09
C GLU A 72 -8.68 5.05 17.13
N GLN A 73 -8.69 6.34 17.43
CA GLN A 73 -7.95 7.36 16.67
C GLN A 73 -6.45 7.08 16.72
N GLN A 74 -5.89 6.76 17.89
CA GLN A 74 -4.47 6.42 18.04
C GLN A 74 -4.10 5.14 17.26
N ALA A 75 -4.98 4.14 17.28
CA ALA A 75 -4.78 2.90 16.53
C ALA A 75 -4.83 3.14 15.01
N LEU A 76 -5.72 4.01 14.53
CA LEU A 76 -5.78 4.43 13.13
C LEU A 76 -4.54 5.25 12.74
N GLU A 77 -4.06 6.14 13.61
CA GLU A 77 -2.82 6.88 13.38
C GLU A 77 -1.63 5.93 13.26
N GLN A 78 -1.55 4.91 14.12
CA GLN A 78 -0.51 3.89 14.04
C GLN A 78 -0.60 3.10 12.72
N ALA A 79 -1.80 2.68 12.29
CA ALA A 79 -1.98 2.03 11.00
C ALA A 79 -1.54 2.94 9.82
N ALA A 80 -1.81 4.24 9.90
CA ALA A 80 -1.36 5.20 8.89
C ALA A 80 0.18 5.38 8.87
N ARG A 81 0.84 5.32 10.04
CA ARG A 81 2.31 5.32 10.16
C ARG A 81 2.91 4.05 9.57
N ASP A 82 2.29 2.90 9.81
CA ASP A 82 2.71 1.62 9.24
C ASP A 82 2.59 1.65 7.70
N PHE A 83 1.46 2.12 7.17
CA PHE A 83 1.28 2.34 5.74
C PHE A 83 2.38 3.25 5.15
N GLN A 84 2.69 4.37 5.81
CA GLN A 84 3.78 5.26 5.39
C GLN A 84 5.12 4.53 5.32
N ALA A 85 5.46 3.71 6.32
CA ALA A 85 6.68 2.92 6.31
C ALA A 85 6.68 1.91 5.14
N PHE A 86 5.55 1.27 4.87
CA PHE A 86 5.38 0.32 3.77
C PHE A 86 5.53 0.95 2.38
N THR A 87 5.27 2.25 2.22
CA THR A 87 5.56 2.93 0.94
C THR A 87 7.04 2.82 0.56
N ARG A 88 7.95 2.86 1.54
CA ARG A 88 9.38 2.66 1.31
C ARG A 88 9.70 1.22 0.92
N THR A 89 9.12 0.24 1.61
CA THR A 89 9.26 -1.18 1.28
C THR A 89 8.80 -1.47 -0.16
N ARG A 90 7.62 -0.95 -0.54
CA ARG A 90 7.11 -1.07 -1.92
C ARG A 90 8.05 -0.41 -2.92
N ASN A 91 8.56 0.79 -2.62
CA ASN A 91 9.51 1.48 -3.50
C ASN A 91 10.79 0.65 -3.69
N ASN A 92 11.30 0.03 -2.64
CA ASN A 92 12.48 -0.84 -2.72
C ASN A 92 12.22 -2.07 -3.60
N LEU A 93 11.03 -2.66 -3.53
CA LEU A 93 10.62 -3.80 -4.35
C LEU A 93 10.43 -3.41 -5.82
N VAL A 94 9.66 -2.35 -6.09
CA VAL A 94 9.31 -1.91 -7.46
C VAL A 94 10.50 -1.28 -8.19
N HIS A 95 11.42 -0.64 -7.47
CA HIS A 95 12.64 -0.06 -8.05
C HIS A 95 13.87 -0.97 -7.89
N ALA A 96 13.68 -2.25 -7.59
CA ALA A 96 14.73 -3.24 -7.65
C ALA A 96 15.15 -3.49 -9.11
N LYS A 97 16.41 -3.88 -9.31
CA LYS A 97 17.01 -4.08 -10.63
C LYS A 97 17.15 -5.57 -10.92
N PRO A 98 16.89 -6.04 -12.15
CA PRO A 98 17.13 -7.43 -12.51
C PRO A 98 18.62 -7.76 -12.45
N GLY A 99 18.94 -8.96 -11.98
CA GLY A 99 20.29 -9.50 -11.89
C GLY A 99 20.30 -11.03 -11.84
N LYS A 100 21.50 -11.62 -11.87
CA LYS A 100 21.71 -13.05 -11.69
C LYS A 100 22.12 -13.35 -10.25
N ALA A 101 21.40 -14.24 -9.58
CA ALA A 101 21.77 -14.79 -8.30
C ALA A 101 22.93 -15.80 -8.42
N ALA A 102 23.49 -16.23 -7.29
CA ALA A 102 24.63 -17.16 -7.25
C ALA A 102 24.33 -18.53 -7.88
N ASP A 103 23.06 -18.96 -7.83
CA ASP A 103 22.54 -20.16 -8.49
C ASP A 103 22.24 -19.97 -9.99
N GLY A 104 22.48 -18.76 -10.52
CA GLY A 104 22.21 -18.38 -11.92
C GLY A 104 20.79 -17.91 -12.19
N ALA A 105 19.88 -17.95 -11.21
CA ALA A 105 18.49 -17.53 -11.38
C ALA A 105 18.36 -16.02 -11.61
N GLN A 106 17.38 -15.59 -12.40
CA GLN A 106 17.03 -14.17 -12.51
C GLN A 106 16.25 -13.73 -11.27
N ARG A 107 16.76 -12.69 -10.60
CA ARG A 107 16.17 -12.12 -9.38
C ARG A 107 16.22 -10.59 -9.42
N LEU A 108 15.41 -9.96 -8.59
CA LEU A 108 15.44 -8.53 -8.34
C LEU A 108 16.40 -8.23 -7.18
N PHE A 109 17.21 -7.19 -7.36
CA PHE A 109 18.19 -6.72 -6.39
C PHE A 109 17.97 -5.26 -6.05
N ARG A 110 18.08 -4.91 -4.77
CA ARG A 110 18.05 -3.53 -4.31
C ARG A 110 19.30 -3.25 -3.48
N ASP A 111 20.07 -2.26 -3.88
CA ASP A 111 21.29 -1.83 -3.18
C ASP A 111 22.32 -2.96 -2.92
N GLY A 112 22.28 -4.02 -3.74
CA GLY A 112 23.16 -5.19 -3.65
C GLY A 112 22.47 -6.43 -3.09
N ASP A 113 21.36 -6.27 -2.39
CA ASP A 113 20.63 -7.37 -1.73
C ASP A 113 19.57 -7.97 -2.66
N GLN A 114 19.48 -9.30 -2.65
CA GLN A 114 18.49 -10.05 -3.41
C GLN A 114 17.15 -10.08 -2.70
N TRP A 115 16.06 -9.77 -3.40
CA TRP A 115 14.71 -10.10 -2.92
C TRP A 115 14.44 -11.59 -3.11
N THR A 116 14.12 -12.27 -2.03
CA THR A 116 13.70 -13.68 -2.00
C THR A 116 12.17 -13.82 -2.01
N ILE A 117 11.67 -15.00 -2.37
CA ILE A 117 10.23 -15.32 -2.31
C ILE A 117 9.70 -15.13 -0.88
N ALA A 118 10.40 -15.67 0.12
CA ALA A 118 9.99 -15.58 1.52
C ALA A 118 9.89 -14.13 2.03
N GLU A 119 10.79 -13.24 1.60
CA GLU A 119 10.70 -11.82 1.93
C GLU A 119 9.51 -11.14 1.24
N MET A 120 9.24 -11.47 -0.02
CA MET A 120 8.07 -10.95 -0.74
C MET A 120 6.76 -11.40 -0.09
N GLU A 121 6.67 -12.67 0.30
CA GLU A 121 5.51 -13.21 1.04
C GLU A 121 5.34 -12.52 2.38
N THR A 122 6.42 -12.38 3.17
CA THR A 122 6.40 -11.65 4.45
C THR A 122 5.91 -10.21 4.28
N VAL A 123 6.35 -9.54 3.22
CA VAL A 123 5.92 -8.17 2.90
C VAL A 123 4.46 -8.14 2.45
N ALA A 124 4.01 -9.11 1.64
CA ALA A 124 2.61 -9.23 1.22
C ALA A 124 1.67 -9.45 2.42
N ASP A 125 2.06 -10.29 3.37
CA ASP A 125 1.32 -10.53 4.61
C ASP A 125 1.25 -9.25 5.45
N ALA A 126 2.36 -8.52 5.59
CA ALA A 126 2.40 -7.26 6.33
C ALA A 126 1.48 -6.19 5.70
N PHE A 127 1.49 -6.08 4.36
CA PHE A 127 0.60 -5.18 3.65
C PHE A 127 -0.87 -5.56 3.85
N THR A 128 -1.19 -6.85 3.72
CA THR A 128 -2.55 -7.38 3.89
C THR A 128 -3.06 -7.16 5.32
N ALA A 129 -2.23 -7.44 6.34
CA ALA A 129 -2.59 -7.21 7.73
C ALA A 129 -2.86 -5.72 8.02
N CYS A 130 -2.09 -4.81 7.40
CA CYS A 130 -2.38 -3.38 7.50
C CYS A 130 -3.66 -2.97 6.78
N ALA A 131 -3.94 -3.56 5.61
CA ALA A 131 -5.16 -3.29 4.84
C ALA A 131 -6.40 -3.71 5.63
N LEU A 132 -6.37 -4.88 6.25
CA LEU A 132 -7.44 -5.39 7.11
C LEU A 132 -7.68 -4.49 8.33
N ARG A 133 -6.62 -3.94 8.94
CA ARG A 133 -6.76 -2.95 10.02
C ARG A 133 -7.46 -1.68 9.54
N LEU A 134 -7.07 -1.15 8.38
CA LEU A 134 -7.73 0.04 7.79
C LEU A 134 -9.19 -0.26 7.43
N GLU A 135 -9.48 -1.43 6.90
CA GLU A 135 -10.85 -1.89 6.62
C GLU A 135 -11.72 -1.97 7.88
N ALA A 136 -11.19 -2.50 8.98
CA ALA A 136 -11.91 -2.52 10.25
C ALA A 136 -12.28 -1.11 10.74
N PHE A 137 -11.43 -0.09 10.49
CA PHE A 137 -11.80 1.30 10.80
C PHE A 137 -12.87 1.86 9.86
N LEU A 138 -12.87 1.47 8.58
CA LEU A 138 -13.90 1.87 7.60
C LEU A 138 -15.28 1.31 7.94
N GLU A 139 -15.32 0.09 8.46
CA GLU A 139 -16.53 -0.61 8.92
C GLU A 139 -16.95 -0.20 10.35
N GLY A 140 -15.99 0.28 11.15
CA GLY A 140 -16.19 0.71 12.54
C GLY A 140 -16.27 2.22 12.70
N VAL A 141 -15.25 2.82 13.30
CA VAL A 141 -15.24 4.24 13.73
C VAL A 141 -15.52 5.23 12.60
N LEU A 142 -15.14 4.90 11.36
CA LEU A 142 -15.38 5.75 10.20
C LEU A 142 -16.73 5.45 9.52
N ALA A 143 -17.50 4.43 9.93
CA ALA A 143 -18.80 4.07 9.33
C ALA A 143 -19.85 5.20 9.40
N GLY A 144 -19.78 6.06 10.42
CA GLY A 144 -20.77 7.09 10.72
C GLY A 144 -20.40 8.52 10.32
N SER A 145 -19.23 8.78 9.69
CA SER A 145 -18.87 10.14 9.28
C SER A 145 -19.81 10.62 8.15
N PRO A 146 -20.54 11.74 8.35
CA PRO A 146 -21.61 12.13 7.44
C PRO A 146 -21.06 12.47 6.05
N ARG A 147 -21.69 11.90 5.01
CA ARG A 147 -21.59 12.42 3.64
C ARG A 147 -22.10 13.86 3.68
N GLN A 148 -21.22 14.85 3.60
CA GLN A 148 -21.68 16.22 3.36
C GLN A 148 -22.36 16.23 1.99
N ASP A 149 -23.67 16.49 2.03
CA ASP A 149 -24.55 16.51 0.89
C ASP A 149 -24.01 17.49 -0.15
N ARG A 150 -23.89 17.04 -1.41
CA ARG A 150 -23.41 17.89 -2.51
C ARG A 150 -24.51 18.90 -2.84
N GLY A 151 -24.55 19.98 -2.07
CA GLY A 151 -25.27 21.19 -2.41
C GLY A 151 -24.68 21.80 -3.67
N ARG A 152 -25.24 21.44 -4.82
CA ARG A 152 -25.11 22.25 -6.03
C ARG A 152 -25.74 23.62 -5.75
N SER A 153 -24.95 24.67 -5.90
CA SER A 153 -25.41 26.02 -6.19
C SER A 153 -24.61 26.52 -7.37
#